data_AF-A0A1S2Q735-F1
#
_entry.id   AF-A0A1S2Q735-F1
#
_cell.length_a   1.000
_cell.length_b   1.000
_cell.length_c   1.000
_cell.angle_alpha   90.00
_cell.angle_beta   90.00
_cell.angle_gamma   90.00
#
_symmetry.space_group_name_H-M   'P 1'
#
loop_
_entity.id
_entity.type
_entity.pdbx_description
1 polymer ?
#
loop_
_entity_poly.entity_id
_entity_poly.type
_entity_poly.pdbx_seq_one_letter_code
_entity_poly.pdbx_strand_id
1 'polypeptide(L)'
;MPEALPADMALVLNAVLGKDGPVHLALREQSPYLRVRERCTCGCGTAYFDLDTGEVEPAPSGPGTVVAADARIHTKAGDCAGEVLVFAEGGCLSRLEVCSWSDDTEVTLTSAQRSLRPLHHGHLGLAPVPDIRGTTSSQRISRPLDQASVTDGQS
;
A
#
# COMPACT_ATOMS: atom_id res chain seq x y z
N MET A 1 -17.22 -22.72 -7.30
CA MET A 1 -16.91 -22.07 -8.58
C MET A 1 -16.42 -20.68 -8.24
N PRO A 2 -15.13 -20.38 -8.37
CA PRO A 2 -14.62 -19.05 -8.05
C PRO A 2 -15.22 -18.03 -9.04
N GLU A 3 -15.64 -16.88 -8.50
CA GLU A 3 -16.31 -15.83 -9.25
C GLU A 3 -15.29 -15.12 -10.16
N ALA A 4 -15.68 -14.74 -11.38
CA ALA A 4 -14.82 -13.89 -12.21
C ALA A 4 -14.51 -12.57 -11.49
N LEU A 5 -13.38 -11.95 -11.80
CA LEU A 5 -12.98 -10.70 -11.16
C LEU A 5 -14.04 -9.59 -11.37
N PRO A 6 -14.60 -9.02 -10.30
CA PRO A 6 -15.52 -7.90 -10.37
C PRO A 6 -14.88 -6.66 -11.00
N ALA A 7 -15.66 -5.89 -11.75
CA ALA A 7 -15.16 -4.73 -12.50
C ALA A 7 -14.55 -3.64 -11.60
N ASP A 8 -15.11 -3.41 -10.42
CA ASP A 8 -14.60 -2.48 -9.42
C ASP A 8 -13.22 -2.90 -8.89
N MET A 9 -13.03 -4.20 -8.60
CA MET A 9 -11.71 -4.73 -8.22
C MET A 9 -10.70 -4.63 -9.37
N ALA A 10 -11.11 -4.97 -10.59
CA ALA A 10 -10.25 -4.84 -11.76
C ALA A 10 -9.80 -3.38 -11.96
N LEU A 11 -10.69 -2.41 -11.73
CA LEU A 11 -10.35 -0.99 -11.77
C LEU A 11 -9.34 -0.59 -10.69
N VAL A 12 -9.50 -1.06 -9.46
CA VAL A 12 -8.54 -0.79 -8.38
C VAL A 12 -7.19 -1.44 -8.68
N LEU A 13 -7.17 -2.71 -9.09
CA LEU A 13 -5.94 -3.41 -9.48
C LEU A 13 -5.20 -2.66 -10.59
N ASN A 14 -5.90 -2.26 -11.64
CA ASN A 14 -5.31 -1.50 -12.74
C ASN A 14 -4.78 -0.13 -12.30
N ALA A 15 -5.44 0.54 -11.35
CA ALA A 15 -4.98 1.81 -10.82
C ALA A 15 -3.72 1.66 -9.96
N VAL A 16 -3.68 0.66 -9.07
CA VAL A 16 -2.51 0.39 -8.20
C VAL A 16 -1.31 -0.07 -9.04
N LEU A 17 -1.54 -0.91 -10.05
CA LEU A 17 -0.52 -1.38 -10.99
C LEU A 17 -0.29 -0.40 -12.16
N GLY A 18 -0.77 0.84 -12.07
CA GLY A 18 -0.68 1.84 -13.13
C GLY A 18 0.72 2.41 -13.37
N LYS A 19 1.69 2.11 -12.49
CA LYS A 19 3.10 2.54 -12.64
C LYS A 19 3.76 1.76 -13.78
N ASP A 20 4.44 2.46 -14.68
CA ASP A 20 5.15 1.84 -15.80
C ASP A 20 6.37 1.05 -15.30
N GLY A 21 6.25 -0.28 -15.32
CA GLY A 21 7.32 -1.21 -14.96
C GLY A 21 6.99 -2.61 -15.47
N PRO A 22 8.00 -3.41 -15.87
CA PRO A 22 7.77 -4.71 -16.50
C PRO A 22 6.98 -5.68 -15.60
N VAL A 23 7.20 -5.61 -14.29
CA VAL A 23 6.42 -6.39 -13.30
C VAL A 23 4.95 -5.96 -13.28
N HIS A 24 4.66 -4.67 -13.21
CA HIS A 24 3.27 -4.20 -13.13
C HIS A 24 2.49 -4.44 -14.42
N LEU A 25 3.14 -4.34 -15.58
CA LEU A 25 2.55 -4.67 -16.87
C LEU A 25 2.16 -6.15 -16.93
N ALA A 26 3.08 -7.05 -16.60
CA ALA A 26 2.82 -8.49 -16.57
C ALA A 26 1.69 -8.86 -15.59
N LEU A 27 1.68 -8.24 -14.40
CA LEU A 27 0.61 -8.47 -13.42
C LEU A 27 -0.76 -7.94 -13.89
N ARG A 28 -0.80 -6.83 -14.64
CA ARG A 28 -2.06 -6.34 -15.22
C ARG A 28 -2.63 -7.28 -16.27
N GLU A 29 -1.77 -7.93 -17.05
CA GLU A 29 -2.17 -8.90 -18.07
C GLU A 29 -2.81 -10.16 -17.47
N GLN A 30 -2.54 -10.46 -16.19
CA GLN A 30 -3.19 -11.55 -15.45
C GLN A 30 -4.64 -11.24 -15.05
N SER A 31 -5.03 -9.96 -14.97
CA SER A 31 -6.34 -9.52 -14.47
C SER A 31 -7.56 -10.21 -15.12
N PRO A 32 -7.61 -10.41 -16.46
CA PRO A 32 -8.72 -11.12 -17.12
C PRO A 32 -8.86 -12.60 -16.73
N TYR A 33 -7.79 -13.21 -16.21
CA TYR A 33 -7.72 -14.63 -15.85
C TYR A 33 -7.91 -14.85 -14.34
N LEU A 34 -7.99 -13.78 -13.55
CA LEU A 34 -8.21 -13.86 -12.12
C LEU A 34 -9.64 -14.25 -11.78
N ARG A 35 -9.75 -15.03 -10.72
CA ARG A 35 -11.03 -15.36 -10.08
C ARG A 35 -10.94 -15.07 -8.60
N VAL A 36 -12.00 -14.52 -8.03
CA VAL A 36 -12.09 -14.27 -6.59
C VAL A 36 -12.38 -15.60 -5.91
N ARG A 37 -11.44 -16.03 -5.07
CA ARG A 37 -11.57 -17.21 -4.23
C ARG A 37 -12.41 -16.90 -3.00
N GLU A 38 -12.05 -15.82 -2.30
CA GLU A 38 -12.67 -15.39 -1.06
C GLU A 38 -12.51 -13.88 -0.87
N ARG A 39 -13.42 -13.29 -0.10
CA ARG A 39 -13.37 -11.89 0.30
C ARG A 39 -13.42 -11.81 1.83
N CYS A 40 -12.82 -10.79 2.42
CA CYS A 40 -12.99 -10.56 3.86
C CYS A 40 -14.47 -10.35 4.19
N THR A 41 -14.96 -11.10 5.17
CA THR A 41 -16.33 -10.96 5.71
C THR A 41 -16.50 -9.69 6.54
N CYS A 42 -15.39 -9.05 6.91
CA CYS A 42 -15.34 -7.79 7.65
C CYS A 42 -15.74 -6.56 6.82
N GLY A 43 -15.82 -6.66 5.49
CA GLY A 43 -16.23 -5.55 4.62
C GLY A 43 -15.12 -4.59 4.19
N CYS A 44 -13.86 -4.76 4.64
CA CYS A 44 -12.75 -3.87 4.29
C CYS A 44 -12.42 -3.86 2.78
N GLY A 45 -12.82 -4.90 2.04
CA GLY A 45 -12.56 -5.04 0.60
C GLY A 45 -11.35 -5.88 0.24
N THR A 46 -10.66 -6.48 1.22
CA THR A 46 -9.62 -7.50 0.98
C THR A 46 -10.20 -8.70 0.24
N ALA A 47 -9.51 -9.15 -0.81
CA ALA A 47 -9.89 -10.27 -1.66
C ALA A 47 -8.68 -11.13 -2.00
N TYR A 48 -8.89 -12.44 -2.03
CA TYR A 48 -7.88 -13.43 -2.40
C TYR A 48 -8.25 -14.01 -3.75
N PHE A 49 -7.25 -14.24 -4.59
CA PHE A 49 -7.43 -14.64 -5.97
C PHE A 49 -6.89 -16.04 -6.23
N ASP A 50 -7.58 -16.73 -7.12
CA ASP A 50 -7.01 -17.85 -7.87
C ASP A 50 -6.70 -17.33 -9.29
N LEU A 51 -5.56 -17.74 -9.83
CA LEU A 51 -5.15 -17.45 -11.20
C LEU A 51 -5.00 -18.77 -11.96
N ASP A 52 -5.49 -18.82 -13.19
CA ASP A 52 -5.20 -19.93 -14.09
C ASP A 52 -3.79 -19.78 -14.66
N THR A 53 -2.81 -20.40 -13.98
CA THR A 53 -1.40 -20.31 -14.34
C THR A 53 -1.05 -21.05 -15.63
N GLY A 54 -1.99 -21.78 -16.24
CA GLY A 54 -1.80 -22.40 -17.56
C GLY A 54 -1.94 -21.41 -18.72
N GLU A 55 -2.61 -20.28 -18.48
CA GLU A 55 -2.97 -19.30 -19.52
C GLU A 55 -2.14 -18.00 -19.43
N VAL A 56 -1.36 -17.82 -18.36
CA VAL A 56 -0.61 -16.58 -18.14
C VAL A 56 0.79 -16.83 -17.59
N GLU A 57 1.76 -16.11 -18.13
CA GLU A 57 3.13 -16.14 -17.67
C GLU A 57 3.30 -15.41 -16.31
N PRO A 58 4.13 -15.94 -15.40
CA PRO A 58 4.43 -15.28 -14.14
C PRO A 58 5.24 -14.00 -14.36
N ALA A 59 4.93 -12.95 -13.61
CA ALA A 59 5.69 -11.72 -13.60
C ALA A 59 7.10 -11.94 -13.00
N PRO A 60 8.11 -11.15 -13.40
CA PRO A 60 9.46 -11.26 -12.86
C PRO A 60 9.60 -10.62 -11.46
N SER A 61 8.74 -11.03 -10.51
CA SER A 61 8.71 -10.53 -9.13
C SER A 61 9.46 -11.44 -8.13
N GLY A 62 10.01 -12.55 -8.61
CA GLY A 62 10.69 -13.56 -7.79
C GLY A 62 9.75 -14.67 -7.28
N PRO A 63 10.32 -15.73 -6.67
CA PRO A 63 9.58 -16.96 -6.33
C PRO A 63 8.74 -16.85 -5.05
N GLY A 64 8.92 -15.82 -4.23
CA GLY A 64 8.22 -15.65 -2.95
C GLY A 64 6.96 -14.80 -3.05
N THR A 65 6.26 -14.66 -1.93
CA THR A 65 5.20 -13.65 -1.77
C THR A 65 5.82 -12.28 -1.59
N VAL A 66 5.43 -11.31 -2.43
CA VAL A 66 5.90 -9.93 -2.39
C VAL A 66 4.73 -8.95 -2.49
N VAL A 67 4.88 -7.77 -1.89
CA VAL A 67 4.02 -6.62 -2.21
C VAL A 67 4.48 -6.10 -3.57
N ALA A 68 3.70 -6.42 -4.60
CA ALA A 68 4.01 -6.04 -5.98
C ALA A 68 3.72 -4.57 -6.25
N ALA A 69 2.69 -4.02 -5.60
CA ALA A 69 2.38 -2.61 -5.67
C ALA A 69 1.54 -2.17 -4.46
N ASP A 70 1.65 -0.90 -4.12
CA ASP A 70 0.90 -0.24 -3.05
C ASP A 70 0.35 1.11 -3.54
N ALA A 71 -0.77 1.54 -2.97
CA ALA A 71 -1.29 2.88 -3.16
C ALA A 71 -2.06 3.39 -1.93
N ARG A 72 -1.80 4.65 -1.57
CA ARG A 72 -2.46 5.30 -0.43
C ARG A 72 -3.89 5.73 -0.75
N ILE A 73 -4.77 5.55 0.22
CA ILE A 73 -6.16 5.99 0.20
C ILE A 73 -6.26 7.26 1.03
N HIS A 74 -6.64 8.37 0.40
CA HIS A 74 -6.79 9.65 1.06
C HIS A 74 -8.25 10.00 1.31
N THR A 75 -8.53 10.65 2.43
CA THR A 75 -9.83 11.26 2.71
C THR A 75 -10.02 12.49 1.82
N LYS A 76 -11.23 13.07 1.83
CA LYS A 76 -11.48 14.36 1.17
C LYS A 76 -10.65 15.51 1.74
N ALA A 77 -10.23 15.41 3.00
CA ALA A 77 -9.39 16.40 3.65
C ALA A 77 -7.90 16.24 3.29
N GLY A 78 -7.53 15.16 2.59
CA GLY A 78 -6.16 14.85 2.19
C GLY A 78 -5.42 13.96 3.20
N ASP A 79 -6.04 13.61 4.31
CA ASP A 79 -5.45 12.69 5.30
C ASP A 79 -5.36 11.27 4.76
N CYS A 80 -4.33 10.52 5.16
CA CYS A 80 -4.18 9.12 4.78
C CYS A 80 -5.13 8.26 5.63
N ALA A 81 -6.21 7.77 5.03
CA ALA A 81 -7.17 6.88 5.68
C ALA A 81 -6.66 5.43 5.75
N GLY A 82 -5.83 5.04 4.78
CA GLY A 82 -5.34 3.67 4.65
C GLY A 82 -4.56 3.46 3.36
N GLU A 83 -4.43 2.20 2.97
CA GLU A 83 -3.70 1.80 1.77
C GLU A 83 -4.29 0.55 1.11
N VAL A 84 -4.09 0.43 -0.19
CA VAL A 84 -4.30 -0.80 -0.95
C VAL A 84 -2.95 -1.44 -1.23
N LEU A 85 -2.82 -2.72 -0.93
CA LEU A 85 -1.65 -3.54 -1.22
C LEU A 85 -2.04 -4.63 -2.22
N VAL A 86 -1.22 -4.83 -3.24
CA VAL A 86 -1.36 -5.90 -4.22
C VAL A 86 -0.20 -6.86 -4.03
N PHE A 87 -0.51 -8.11 -3.76
CA PHE A 87 0.46 -9.17 -3.54
C PHE A 87 0.59 -10.05 -4.78
N ALA A 88 1.83 -10.41 -5.08
CA ALA A 88 2.16 -11.46 -6.03
C ALA A 88 2.89 -12.59 -5.31
N GLU A 89 2.58 -13.83 -5.65
CA GLU A 89 3.25 -15.03 -5.15
C GLU A 89 3.77 -15.82 -6.35
N GLY A 90 5.08 -16.04 -6.41
CA GLY A 90 5.71 -16.73 -7.54
C GLY A 90 5.49 -16.04 -8.89
N GLY A 91 5.27 -14.72 -8.90
CA GLY A 91 4.96 -13.95 -10.12
C GLY A 91 3.47 -13.86 -10.47
N CYS A 92 2.58 -14.47 -9.68
CA CYS A 92 1.14 -14.49 -9.94
C CYS A 92 0.38 -13.64 -8.92
N LEU A 93 -0.60 -12.85 -9.36
CA LEU A 93 -1.49 -12.09 -8.47
C LEU A 93 -2.22 -13.03 -7.51
N SER A 94 -2.04 -12.82 -6.20
CA SER A 94 -2.57 -13.71 -5.17
C SER A 94 -3.57 -13.03 -4.23
N ARG A 95 -3.37 -11.74 -3.92
CA ARG A 95 -4.23 -11.02 -2.97
C ARG A 95 -4.25 -9.52 -3.23
N LEU A 96 -5.42 -8.92 -3.06
CA LEU A 96 -5.59 -7.49 -2.86
C LEU A 96 -6.01 -7.27 -1.41
N GLU A 97 -5.29 -6.42 -0.71
CA GLU A 97 -5.55 -6.10 0.70
C GLU A 97 -5.85 -4.62 0.85
N VAL A 98 -6.89 -4.32 1.63
CA VAL A 98 -7.26 -2.95 1.99
C VAL A 98 -7.01 -2.79 3.48
N CYS A 99 -6.03 -1.98 3.82
CA CYS A 99 -5.66 -1.66 5.20
C CYS A 99 -6.28 -0.32 5.58
N SER A 100 -7.02 -0.29 6.69
CA SER A 100 -7.39 0.97 7.35
C SER A 100 -6.39 1.31 8.43
N TRP A 101 -6.01 2.58 8.53
CA TRP A 101 -5.18 3.09 9.64
C TRP A 101 -5.99 3.93 10.63
N SER A 102 -7.28 4.14 10.37
CA SER A 102 -8.19 4.93 11.19
C SER A 102 -9.44 4.14 11.53
N ASP A 103 -9.83 4.16 12.80
CA ASP A 103 -11.13 3.63 13.26
C ASP A 103 -12.30 4.58 12.92
N ASP A 104 -11.98 5.86 12.63
CA ASP A 104 -12.98 6.91 12.39
C ASP A 104 -13.47 6.96 10.94
N THR A 105 -12.77 6.28 10.02
CA THR A 105 -13.09 6.27 8.59
C THR A 105 -13.16 4.84 8.07
N GLU A 106 -14.34 4.46 7.58
CA GLU A 106 -14.52 3.18 6.90
C GLU A 106 -13.75 3.21 5.56
N VAL A 107 -12.65 2.45 5.50
CA VAL A 107 -11.90 2.22 4.27
C VAL A 107 -12.46 1.00 3.56
N THR A 108 -13.02 1.23 2.38
CA THR A 108 -13.62 0.23 1.52
C THR A 108 -12.97 0.23 0.13
N LEU A 109 -13.27 -0.79 -0.67
CA LEU A 109 -12.88 -0.82 -2.09
C LEU A 109 -13.42 0.41 -2.86
N THR A 110 -14.59 0.94 -2.46
CA THR A 110 -15.17 2.14 -3.07
C THR A 110 -14.38 3.40 -2.74
N SER A 111 -13.92 3.57 -1.48
CA SER A 111 -13.06 4.70 -1.13
C SER A 111 -11.70 4.59 -1.81
N ALA A 112 -11.15 3.38 -1.94
CA ALA A 112 -9.94 3.14 -2.71
C ALA A 112 -10.12 3.56 -4.17
N GLN A 113 -11.18 3.07 -4.85
CA GLN A 113 -11.45 3.45 -6.24
C GLN A 113 -11.61 4.97 -6.41
N ARG A 114 -12.27 5.66 -5.47
CA ARG A 114 -12.42 7.12 -5.52
C ARG A 114 -11.10 7.85 -5.35
N SER A 115 -10.24 7.40 -4.45
CA SER A 115 -8.92 7.98 -4.19
C SER A 115 -7.93 7.72 -5.33
N LEU A 116 -8.03 6.57 -5.98
CA LEU A 116 -7.09 6.10 -7.01
C LEU A 116 -7.50 6.46 -8.44
N ARG A 117 -8.73 6.97 -8.63
CA ARG A 117 -9.09 7.56 -9.92
C ARG A 117 -8.09 8.66 -10.24
N PRO A 118 -7.57 8.72 -11.48
CA PRO A 118 -6.89 9.91 -11.95
C PRO A 118 -7.86 11.06 -11.75
N LEU A 119 -7.61 11.87 -10.72
CA LEU A 119 -8.21 13.18 -10.66
C LEU A 119 -7.74 13.82 -11.95
N HIS A 120 -8.66 14.26 -12.81
CA HIS A 120 -8.33 15.19 -13.88
C HIS A 120 -7.90 16.51 -13.21
N HIS A 121 -6.77 16.49 -12.51
CA HIS A 121 -6.13 17.66 -11.97
C HIS A 121 -5.30 18.22 -13.09
N GLY A 122 -5.84 19.28 -13.68
CA GLY A 122 -5.10 20.19 -14.52
C GLY A 122 -3.75 20.49 -13.88
N HIS A 123 -2.72 20.33 -14.71
CA HIS A 123 -1.39 20.88 -14.59
C HIS A 123 -1.26 22.04 -13.58
N LEU A 124 -0.56 21.80 -12.47
CA LEU A 124 0.37 22.75 -11.82
C LEU A 124 1.13 21.98 -10.72
N GLY A 125 2.45 21.90 -10.89
CA GLY A 125 3.31 21.02 -10.12
C GLY A 125 3.42 21.36 -8.64
N LEU A 126 3.72 20.34 -7.84
CA LEU A 126 4.41 20.48 -6.56
C LEU A 126 5.05 19.15 -6.12
N ALA A 127 6.38 19.25 -6.00
CA ALA A 127 7.38 18.53 -5.21
C ALA A 127 7.46 16.97 -5.20
N PRO A 128 8.67 16.40 -5.37
CA PRO A 128 8.94 14.99 -5.09
C PRO A 128 8.85 14.69 -3.59
N VAL A 129 8.28 13.52 -3.28
CA VAL A 129 8.26 12.90 -1.95
C VAL A 129 9.69 12.74 -1.40
N PRO A 130 9.96 13.06 -0.12
CA PRO A 130 11.25 12.80 0.48
C PRO A 130 11.45 11.29 0.72
N ASP A 131 12.60 10.81 0.27
CA ASP A 131 13.14 9.46 0.47
C ASP A 131 13.35 9.21 1.98
N ILE A 132 12.58 8.27 2.56
CA ILE A 132 12.78 7.81 3.93
C ILE A 132 13.74 6.61 3.91
N ARG A 133 15.02 6.89 3.66
CA ARG A 133 16.12 5.96 3.96
C ARG A 133 17.08 6.58 4.96
N GLY A 134 17.11 5.97 6.15
CA GLY A 134 18.29 5.92 7.00
C GLY A 134 18.42 7.03 8.04
N THR A 135 17.81 6.85 9.20
CA THR A 135 18.31 7.44 10.44
C THR A 135 18.63 6.33 11.44
N THR A 136 19.85 5.79 11.31
CA THR A 136 20.52 5.15 12.44
C THR A 136 20.74 6.21 13.52
N SER A 137 19.93 6.16 14.57
CA SER A 137 20.07 6.98 15.75
C SER A 137 21.33 6.54 16.52
N SER A 138 22.42 7.30 16.36
CA SER A 138 23.55 7.33 17.27
C SER A 138 23.84 8.79 17.56
N GLN A 139 23.18 9.35 18.57
CA GLN A 139 23.68 10.57 19.22
C GLN A 139 23.69 10.38 20.74
N ARG A 140 24.93 10.32 21.23
CA ARG A 140 25.34 10.45 22.62
C ARG A 140 24.85 11.80 23.12
N ILE A 141 24.11 11.80 24.22
CA ILE A 141 23.80 13.03 24.94
C ILE A 141 24.99 13.32 25.86
N SER A 142 25.87 14.19 25.40
CA SER A 142 26.83 14.91 26.25
C SER A 142 26.06 15.94 27.06
N ARG A 143 26.00 15.81 28.39
CA ARG A 143 25.51 16.85 29.30
C ARG A 143 26.65 17.84 29.58
N PRO A 144 26.49 19.15 29.35
CA PRO A 144 27.41 20.13 29.88
C PRO A 144 27.12 20.46 31.36
N LEU A 145 28.23 20.76 32.01
CA LEU A 145 28.48 21.17 33.39
C LEU A 145 27.68 22.43 33.77
N ASP A 146 26.95 22.41 34.87
CA ASP A 146 26.54 23.63 35.58
C ASP A 146 27.05 23.53 37.02
N GLN A 147 27.96 24.45 37.36
CA GLN A 147 28.52 24.64 38.68
C GLN A 147 27.65 25.61 39.46
N ALA A 148 27.27 25.25 40.68
CA ALA A 148 27.04 26.24 41.73
C ALA A 148 27.54 25.68 43.07
N SER A 149 28.51 26.40 43.62
CA SER A 149 29.26 26.14 44.84
C SER A 149 28.49 26.52 46.12
N VAL A 150 29.07 26.09 47.26
CA VAL A 150 28.97 26.63 48.65
C VAL A 150 27.59 26.58 49.36
N THR A 151 27.43 26.28 50.65
CA THR A 151 28.31 26.16 51.85
C THR A 151 27.50 25.53 53.00
N ASP A 152 28.21 24.90 53.94
CA ASP A 152 27.98 24.82 55.40
C ASP A 152 26.61 24.46 56.02
N GLY A 153 26.66 23.65 57.09
CA GLY A 153 25.60 23.59 58.08
C GLY A 153 25.49 22.28 58.85
N GLN A 154 26.24 22.20 59.95
CA GLN A 154 26.18 21.15 60.99
C GLN A 154 24.77 20.96 61.58
N SER A 155 24.48 19.73 62.05
CA SER A 155 23.96 19.46 63.39
C SER A 155 24.28 18.01 63.79
#